data_AF-A0A378QL39-F1
#
_entry.id   AF-A0A378QL39-F1
#
_cell.length_a   1.000
_cell.length_b   1.000
_cell.length_c   1.000
_cell.angle_alpha   90.00
_cell.angle_beta   90.00
_cell.angle_gamma   90.00
#
_symmetry.space_group_name_H-M   'P 1'
#
loop_
_entity.id
_entity.type
_entity.pdbx_description
1 polymer ?
#
loop_
_entity_poly.entity_id
_entity_poly.type
_entity_poly.pdbx_seq_one_letter_code
_entity_poly.pdbx_strand_id
1 'polypeptide(L)'
;MRIIIHYESSWRNSFLDGSNDEPLPKKGRNFVASMTELGKAENFHARAVSHNTVMGVLCRLIGDQRKLYQARQSDDYYFANLENQISFVDTPSVINHEIAYIRNMKGSTDQNSFTGMIQNSHQTFNSDYSKEFWGVLWLSLDEIYDFCHYDSYLVNSINDDNILNPIDVLNRSLFLNDLKSVKQDEKIKSIISFIKSYFSDEQYIEKNDLVKPIRLYSALLYIQLNRLKEKYEMSGAVNKRGKGENTKEFIFGYSKRGFNGKRDFMKNFITGEEKIIYGNPYIRKESVKGEGKINHTLTKASGQLEIHLDIDTEQAKILKQMIDNAGVSSFYLGKKGLAYVDDIRLR
;
A
#
# COMPACT_ATOMS: atom_id res chain seq x y z
N MET A 1 -32.61 -27.91 -20.98
CA MET A 1 -31.98 -26.85 -21.82
C MET A 1 -30.50 -26.74 -21.49
N ARG A 2 -29.66 -26.50 -22.51
CA ARG A 2 -28.22 -26.27 -22.35
C ARG A 2 -27.78 -24.99 -23.06
N ILE A 3 -27.01 -24.16 -22.38
CA ILE A 3 -26.41 -22.93 -22.92
C ILE A 3 -24.90 -23.11 -22.94
N ILE A 4 -24.29 -23.00 -24.12
CA ILE A 4 -22.84 -23.17 -24.32
C ILE A 4 -22.22 -21.79 -24.50
N ILE A 5 -21.26 -21.45 -23.64
CA ILE A 5 -20.56 -20.17 -23.65
C ILE A 5 -19.08 -20.42 -23.91
N HIS A 6 -18.55 -19.84 -24.97
CA HIS A 6 -17.11 -19.78 -25.18
C HIS A 6 -16.55 -18.54 -24.51
N TYR A 7 -15.37 -18.67 -23.91
CA TYR A 7 -14.67 -17.56 -23.29
C TYR A 7 -13.17 -17.61 -23.53
N GLU A 8 -12.57 -16.43 -23.63
CA GLU A 8 -11.15 -16.24 -23.81
C GLU A 8 -10.59 -15.24 -22.81
N SER A 9 -9.38 -15.53 -22.33
CA SER A 9 -8.58 -14.61 -21.52
C SER A 9 -9.27 -14.11 -20.23
N SER A 10 -10.13 -14.94 -19.62
CA SER A 10 -10.81 -14.64 -18.35
C SER A 10 -9.83 -14.67 -17.18
N TRP A 11 -9.81 -13.61 -16.36
CA TRP A 11 -8.94 -13.52 -15.19
C TRP A 11 -9.54 -14.28 -14.01
N ARG A 12 -8.75 -15.20 -13.44
CA ARG A 12 -9.15 -16.11 -12.35
C ARG A 12 -8.65 -15.66 -10.97
N ASN A 13 -8.57 -14.33 -10.75
CA ASN A 13 -8.14 -13.76 -9.46
C ASN A 13 -8.98 -12.54 -9.04
N SER A 14 -9.13 -12.35 -7.72
CA SER A 14 -9.64 -11.11 -7.12
C SER A 14 -8.51 -10.27 -6.50
N PHE A 15 -8.71 -8.96 -6.43
CA PHE A 15 -7.74 -7.99 -5.87
C PHE A 15 -8.36 -7.15 -4.74
N LEU A 16 -9.63 -7.37 -4.48
CA LEU A 16 -10.43 -6.65 -3.51
C LEU A 16 -10.86 -7.64 -2.43
N ASP A 17 -10.88 -7.16 -1.20
CA ASP A 17 -11.51 -7.84 -0.08
C ASP A 17 -13.04 -7.61 -0.06
N GLY A 18 -13.71 -8.15 0.96
CA GLY A 18 -15.17 -8.12 1.09
C GLY A 18 -15.90 -8.95 0.03
N SER A 19 -17.20 -8.70 -0.13
CA SER A 19 -18.04 -9.42 -1.10
C SER A 19 -18.48 -8.54 -2.28
N ASN A 20 -18.88 -9.19 -3.38
CA ASN A 20 -19.64 -8.54 -4.46
C ASN A 20 -21.14 -8.86 -4.37
N ASP A 21 -21.52 -9.69 -3.40
CA ASP A 21 -22.89 -10.15 -3.17
C ASP A 21 -23.61 -9.31 -2.11
N GLU A 22 -23.10 -8.11 -1.82
CA GLU A 22 -23.65 -7.17 -0.85
C GLU A 22 -23.47 -5.71 -1.36
N PRO A 23 -24.20 -4.74 -0.78
CA PRO A 23 -24.03 -3.33 -1.10
C PRO A 23 -22.58 -2.86 -0.93
N LEU A 24 -22.09 -2.06 -1.88
CA LEU A 24 -20.74 -1.53 -1.80
C LEU A 24 -20.60 -0.56 -0.61
N PRO A 25 -19.52 -0.65 0.19
CA PRO A 25 -19.24 0.35 1.21
C PRO A 25 -19.10 1.75 0.59
N LYS A 26 -19.43 2.79 1.36
CA LYS A 26 -19.35 4.20 0.90
C LYS A 26 -17.99 4.60 0.33
N LYS A 27 -16.90 4.02 0.86
CA LYS A 27 -15.51 4.28 0.43
C LYS A 27 -15.01 3.28 -0.63
N GLY A 28 -15.89 2.43 -1.16
CA GLY A 28 -15.51 1.30 -2.00
C GLY A 28 -14.93 0.12 -1.20
N ARG A 29 -14.56 -0.94 -1.92
CA ARG A 29 -13.87 -2.12 -1.35
C ARG A 29 -12.38 -1.88 -1.26
N ASN A 30 -11.72 -2.52 -0.30
CA ASN A 30 -10.32 -2.29 -0.04
C ASN A 30 -9.44 -3.13 -0.98
N PHE A 31 -8.42 -2.48 -1.56
CA PHE A 31 -7.49 -3.11 -2.50
C PHE A 31 -6.37 -3.83 -1.75
N VAL A 32 -6.31 -5.15 -1.88
CA VAL A 32 -5.38 -6.02 -1.12
C VAL A 32 -4.30 -6.66 -1.99
N ALA A 33 -4.09 -6.14 -3.20
CA ALA A 33 -3.13 -6.71 -4.16
C ALA A 33 -1.84 -5.89 -4.35
N SER A 34 -1.48 -5.06 -3.36
CA SER A 34 -0.14 -4.45 -3.33
C SER A 34 0.93 -5.50 -3.02
N MET A 35 2.20 -5.27 -3.38
CA MET A 35 3.27 -6.25 -3.10
C MET A 35 3.37 -6.62 -1.62
N THR A 36 3.20 -5.63 -0.72
CA THR A 36 3.23 -5.86 0.73
C THR A 36 2.01 -6.67 1.19
N GLU A 37 0.82 -6.34 0.69
CA GLU A 37 -0.40 -7.07 1.05
C GLU A 37 -0.42 -8.50 0.49
N LEU A 38 0.10 -8.72 -0.73
CA LEU A 38 0.24 -10.05 -1.33
C LEU A 38 1.27 -10.93 -0.63
N GLY A 39 2.15 -10.35 0.21
CA GLY A 39 3.01 -11.13 1.10
C GLY A 39 2.20 -11.98 2.09
N LYS A 40 0.96 -11.57 2.40
CA LYS A 40 0.02 -12.32 3.22
C LYS A 40 -0.78 -13.29 2.35
N ALA A 41 -0.78 -14.57 2.73
CA ALA A 41 -1.37 -15.64 1.90
C ALA A 41 -2.87 -15.44 1.67
N GLU A 42 -3.58 -14.95 2.68
CA GLU A 42 -5.02 -14.70 2.66
C GLU A 42 -5.45 -13.68 1.61
N ASN A 43 -4.56 -12.77 1.19
CA ASN A 43 -4.84 -11.74 0.20
C ASN A 43 -4.65 -12.23 -1.26
N PHE A 44 -4.08 -13.41 -1.46
CA PHE A 44 -3.96 -14.03 -2.78
C PHE A 44 -5.24 -14.79 -3.13
N HIS A 45 -6.19 -14.09 -3.75
CA HIS A 45 -7.52 -14.63 -4.03
C HIS A 45 -7.62 -15.29 -5.41
N ALA A 46 -7.37 -16.59 -5.50
CA ALA A 46 -7.76 -17.39 -6.67
C ALA A 46 -9.30 -17.51 -6.78
N ARG A 47 -9.81 -17.56 -8.01
CA ARG A 47 -11.25 -17.64 -8.30
C ARG A 47 -11.52 -18.64 -9.42
N ALA A 48 -12.52 -19.49 -9.23
CA ALA A 48 -13.09 -20.35 -10.26
C ALA A 48 -14.49 -19.84 -10.64
N VAL A 49 -15.05 -20.35 -11.74
CA VAL A 49 -16.47 -20.17 -12.04
C VAL A 49 -17.27 -20.81 -10.91
N SER A 50 -18.11 -20.00 -10.28
CA SER A 50 -19.01 -20.43 -9.21
C SER A 50 -20.46 -20.35 -9.66
N HIS A 51 -21.37 -20.90 -8.85
CA HIS A 51 -22.80 -20.75 -9.10
C HIS A 51 -23.23 -19.27 -9.20
N ASN A 52 -22.72 -18.38 -8.33
CA ASN A 52 -22.96 -16.92 -8.45
C ASN A 52 -22.46 -16.36 -9.80
N THR A 53 -21.36 -16.88 -10.34
CA THR A 53 -20.86 -16.45 -11.66
C THR A 53 -21.86 -16.83 -12.74
N VAL A 54 -22.37 -18.07 -12.72
CA VAL A 54 -23.36 -18.57 -13.66
C VAL A 54 -24.69 -17.82 -13.56
N MET A 55 -25.20 -17.60 -12.35
CA MET A 55 -26.45 -16.85 -12.17
C MET A 55 -26.32 -15.40 -12.62
N GLY A 56 -25.16 -14.77 -12.37
CA GLY A 56 -24.89 -13.43 -12.91
C GLY A 56 -24.89 -13.40 -14.44
N VAL A 57 -24.32 -14.42 -15.08
CA VAL A 57 -24.36 -14.57 -16.55
C VAL A 57 -25.80 -14.76 -17.05
N LEU A 58 -26.59 -15.64 -16.43
CA LEU A 58 -27.98 -15.87 -16.84
C LEU A 58 -28.84 -14.61 -16.69
N CYS A 59 -28.72 -13.89 -15.57
CA CYS A 59 -29.37 -12.59 -15.38
C CYS A 59 -28.94 -11.59 -16.45
N ARG A 60 -27.63 -11.54 -16.75
CA ARG A 60 -27.10 -10.65 -17.79
C ARG A 60 -27.66 -10.98 -19.17
N LEU A 61 -27.81 -12.27 -19.51
CA LEU A 61 -28.30 -12.74 -20.81
C LEU A 61 -29.77 -12.39 -21.04
N ILE A 62 -30.60 -12.38 -19.99
CA ILE A 62 -32.00 -11.91 -20.08
C ILE A 62 -32.15 -10.38 -19.93
N GLY A 63 -31.03 -9.65 -19.88
CA GLY A 63 -31.02 -8.19 -19.87
C GLY A 63 -31.14 -7.53 -18.50
N ASP A 64 -31.05 -8.26 -17.38
CA ASP A 64 -31.06 -7.65 -16.04
C ASP A 64 -29.85 -6.71 -15.86
N GLN A 65 -30.13 -5.47 -15.49
CA GLN A 65 -29.13 -4.42 -15.27
C GLN A 65 -28.73 -4.27 -13.80
N ARG A 66 -29.43 -4.95 -12.89
CA ARG A 66 -29.14 -4.95 -11.45
C ARG A 66 -27.94 -5.85 -11.16
N LYS A 67 -27.30 -5.64 -10.01
CA LYS A 67 -26.33 -6.62 -9.51
C LYS A 67 -27.06 -7.89 -9.09
N LEU A 68 -26.40 -9.04 -9.20
CA LEU A 68 -27.00 -10.34 -8.86
C LEU A 68 -27.63 -10.35 -7.45
N TYR A 69 -26.97 -9.79 -6.44
CA TYR A 69 -27.54 -9.75 -5.09
C TYR A 69 -28.83 -8.92 -5.00
N GLN A 70 -28.97 -7.88 -5.82
CA GLN A 70 -30.18 -7.06 -5.90
C GLN A 70 -31.28 -7.80 -6.66
N ALA A 71 -30.92 -8.50 -7.74
CA ALA A 71 -31.86 -9.34 -8.49
C ALA A 71 -32.46 -10.41 -7.56
N ARG A 72 -31.64 -11.15 -6.80
CA ARG A 72 -32.09 -12.16 -5.82
C ARG A 72 -32.99 -11.61 -4.70
N GLN A 73 -32.91 -10.32 -4.40
CA GLN A 73 -33.72 -9.66 -3.38
C GLN A 73 -35.05 -9.13 -3.93
N SER A 74 -35.24 -9.17 -5.24
CA SER A 74 -36.43 -8.64 -5.90
C SER A 74 -37.52 -9.69 -6.01
N ASP A 75 -38.78 -9.27 -5.85
CA ASP A 75 -39.94 -10.15 -5.98
C ASP A 75 -40.09 -10.71 -7.41
N ASP A 76 -39.55 -10.01 -8.40
CA ASP A 76 -39.58 -10.37 -9.82
C ASP A 76 -38.34 -11.16 -10.28
N TYR A 77 -37.58 -11.75 -9.36
CA TYR A 77 -36.39 -12.54 -9.70
C TYR A 77 -36.75 -13.78 -10.52
N TYR A 78 -36.54 -13.69 -11.84
CA TYR A 78 -36.93 -14.75 -12.80
C TYR A 78 -36.43 -16.15 -12.42
N PHE A 79 -35.20 -16.26 -11.90
CA PHE A 79 -34.58 -17.55 -11.59
C PHE A 79 -34.86 -18.04 -10.16
N ALA A 80 -35.72 -17.38 -9.36
CA ALA A 80 -35.94 -17.72 -7.95
C ALA A 80 -36.22 -19.21 -7.70
N ASN A 81 -37.06 -19.82 -8.55
CA ASN A 81 -37.46 -21.23 -8.43
C ASN A 81 -36.56 -22.19 -9.23
N LEU A 82 -35.69 -21.67 -10.08
CA LEU A 82 -34.83 -22.44 -10.98
C LEU A 82 -33.38 -22.52 -10.48
N GLU A 83 -32.93 -21.54 -9.69
CA GLU A 83 -31.52 -21.37 -9.31
C GLU A 83 -30.89 -22.66 -8.76
N ASN A 84 -31.56 -23.32 -7.81
CA ASN A 84 -31.05 -24.55 -7.21
C ASN A 84 -30.97 -25.76 -8.16
N GLN A 85 -31.64 -25.70 -9.30
CA GLN A 85 -31.70 -26.77 -10.31
C GLN A 85 -30.69 -26.53 -11.45
N ILE A 86 -30.04 -25.36 -11.47
CA ILE A 86 -29.08 -24.99 -12.50
C ILE A 86 -27.70 -25.55 -12.13
N SER A 87 -27.18 -26.42 -13.00
CA SER A 87 -25.83 -26.95 -12.90
C SER A 87 -24.96 -26.43 -14.04
N PHE A 88 -23.64 -26.58 -13.93
CA PHE A 88 -22.72 -26.14 -14.97
C PHE A 88 -21.44 -26.95 -14.98
N VAL A 89 -20.76 -26.95 -16.13
CA VAL A 89 -19.44 -27.54 -16.34
C VAL A 89 -18.53 -26.47 -16.95
N ASP A 90 -17.47 -26.10 -16.24
CA ASP A 90 -16.40 -25.22 -16.74
C ASP A 90 -15.27 -26.10 -17.29
N THR A 91 -15.00 -26.03 -18.59
CA THR A 91 -13.96 -26.79 -19.28
C THR A 91 -12.94 -25.83 -19.90
N PRO A 92 -12.01 -25.30 -19.10
CA PRO A 92 -10.90 -24.50 -19.63
C PRO A 92 -10.02 -25.36 -20.54
N SER A 93 -9.83 -24.91 -21.77
CA SER A 93 -8.93 -25.53 -22.76
C SER A 93 -7.48 -25.03 -22.62
N VAL A 94 -7.31 -23.80 -22.13
CA VAL A 94 -6.00 -23.16 -21.92
C VAL A 94 -5.99 -22.49 -20.56
N ILE A 95 -4.95 -22.78 -19.76
CA ILE A 95 -4.67 -22.12 -18.50
C ILE A 95 -3.26 -21.53 -18.56
N ASN A 96 -3.17 -20.21 -18.47
CA ASN A 96 -1.92 -19.48 -18.49
C ASN A 96 -1.65 -18.81 -17.15
N HIS A 97 -0.38 -18.78 -16.76
CA HIS A 97 0.09 -18.05 -15.59
C HIS A 97 0.93 -16.87 -16.06
N GLU A 98 0.49 -15.65 -15.77
CA GLU A 98 1.14 -14.43 -16.25
C GLU A 98 1.32 -13.38 -15.16
N ILE A 99 2.33 -12.54 -15.32
CA ILE A 99 2.52 -11.36 -14.48
C ILE A 99 1.82 -10.19 -15.16
N ALA A 100 0.72 -9.73 -14.57
CA ALA A 100 0.04 -8.52 -15.00
C ALA A 100 0.40 -7.35 -14.09
N TYR A 101 0.71 -6.18 -14.66
CA TYR A 101 0.84 -4.95 -13.89
C TYR A 101 -0.56 -4.40 -13.56
N ILE A 102 -0.91 -4.40 -12.27
CA ILE A 102 -2.22 -3.93 -11.79
C ILE A 102 -2.08 -2.56 -11.14
N ARG A 103 -3.10 -1.72 -11.29
CA ARG A 103 -3.11 -0.36 -10.73
C ARG A 103 -3.46 -0.39 -9.25
N ASN A 104 -2.78 0.42 -8.46
CA ASN A 104 -3.11 0.70 -7.06
C ASN A 104 -3.80 2.07 -6.98
N MET A 105 -5.09 2.08 -6.66
CA MET A 105 -5.89 3.30 -6.58
C MET A 105 -6.00 3.87 -5.16
N LYS A 106 -5.28 3.30 -4.17
CA LYS A 106 -5.28 3.81 -2.78
C LYS A 106 -4.58 5.16 -2.61
N GLY A 107 -3.77 5.58 -3.58
CA GLY A 107 -2.92 6.77 -3.45
C GLY A 107 -1.75 6.57 -2.48
N SER A 108 -1.28 5.33 -2.29
CA SER A 108 -0.08 5.05 -1.49
C SER A 108 1.14 5.74 -2.09
N THR A 109 2.03 6.26 -1.25
CA THR A 109 3.26 6.95 -1.68
C THR A 109 4.50 6.10 -1.44
N ASP A 110 5.47 6.20 -2.34
CA ASP A 110 6.76 5.51 -2.27
C ASP A 110 7.62 6.14 -1.15
N GLN A 111 8.12 5.29 -0.24
CA GLN A 111 8.94 5.73 0.89
C GLN A 111 10.36 6.19 0.48
N ASN A 112 10.85 5.74 -0.69
CA ASN A 112 12.23 5.90 -1.13
C ASN A 112 12.39 6.88 -2.30
N SER A 113 11.30 7.49 -2.75
CA SER A 113 11.30 8.36 -3.93
C SER A 113 10.52 9.65 -3.69
N PHE A 114 10.84 10.66 -4.49
CA PHE A 114 10.17 11.95 -4.50
C PHE A 114 10.00 12.44 -5.94
N THR A 115 9.24 13.52 -6.13
CA THR A 115 8.99 14.13 -7.46
C THR A 115 9.34 15.63 -7.44
N GLY A 116 9.54 16.22 -8.61
CA GLY A 116 9.92 17.63 -8.74
C GLY A 116 11.41 17.90 -8.49
N MET A 117 11.74 19.17 -8.30
CA MET A 117 13.11 19.66 -8.09
C MET A 117 13.41 19.78 -6.60
N ILE A 118 14.68 19.59 -6.20
CA ILE A 118 15.13 19.78 -4.83
C ILE A 118 15.28 21.29 -4.54
N GLN A 119 14.75 21.74 -3.41
CA GLN A 119 14.77 23.13 -2.97
C GLN A 119 15.97 23.40 -2.05
N ASN A 120 17.14 23.64 -2.65
CA ASN A 120 18.36 23.97 -1.91
C ASN A 120 18.27 25.31 -1.16
N SER A 121 17.36 26.20 -1.53
CA SER A 121 17.19 27.53 -0.93
C SER A 121 16.30 27.54 0.32
N HIS A 122 15.90 26.38 0.85
CA HIS A 122 15.06 26.32 2.04
C HIS A 122 15.79 26.90 3.26
N GLN A 123 15.07 27.72 4.05
CA GLN A 123 15.67 28.50 5.15
C GLN A 123 16.45 27.63 6.15
N THR A 124 15.93 26.44 6.50
CA THR A 124 16.61 25.50 7.42
C THR A 124 18.05 25.13 7.05
N PHE A 125 18.45 25.29 5.78
CA PHE A 125 19.81 25.00 5.29
C PHE A 125 20.64 26.26 4.99
N ASN A 126 20.00 27.45 4.98
CA ASN A 126 20.63 28.71 4.58
C ASN A 126 20.53 29.81 5.66
N SER A 127 20.29 29.44 6.92
CA SER A 127 20.25 30.37 8.05
C SER A 127 21.53 30.26 8.86
N ASP A 128 21.80 31.27 9.70
CA ASP A 128 22.99 31.30 10.56
C ASP A 128 23.05 30.10 11.52
N TYR A 129 21.89 29.56 11.93
CA TYR A 129 21.81 28.37 12.78
C TYR A 129 22.02 27.05 12.03
N SER A 130 21.98 27.03 10.69
CA SER A 130 21.77 25.80 9.91
C SER A 130 22.85 24.75 10.16
N LYS A 131 24.12 25.17 10.24
CA LYS A 131 25.26 24.26 10.46
C LYS A 131 25.32 23.77 11.90
N GLU A 132 25.11 24.67 12.87
CA GLU A 132 25.08 24.33 14.29
C GLU A 132 23.89 23.41 14.63
N PHE A 133 22.78 23.54 13.92
CA PHE A 133 21.61 22.68 14.08
C PHE A 133 21.81 21.30 13.46
N TRP A 134 22.07 21.22 12.15
CA TRP A 134 22.18 19.94 11.44
C TRP A 134 23.49 19.21 11.75
N GLY A 135 24.54 19.92 12.18
CA GLY A 135 25.83 19.38 12.54
C GLY A 135 25.78 18.34 13.67
N VAL A 136 24.71 18.32 14.47
CA VAL A 136 24.46 17.25 15.45
C VAL A 136 24.53 15.87 14.80
N LEU A 137 24.06 15.73 13.56
CA LEU A 137 24.11 14.47 12.82
C LEU A 137 25.53 14.03 12.46
N TRP A 138 26.50 14.93 12.43
CA TRP A 138 27.90 14.66 12.09
C TRP A 138 28.79 14.36 13.30
N LEU A 139 28.31 14.62 14.52
CA LEU A 139 29.06 14.31 15.73
C LEU A 139 29.38 12.81 15.81
N SER A 140 30.56 12.48 16.31
CA SER A 140 30.93 11.14 16.76
C SER A 140 30.23 10.80 18.08
N LEU A 141 30.31 9.54 18.51
CA LEU A 141 29.78 9.15 19.83
C LEU A 141 30.49 9.88 20.98
N ASP A 142 31.76 10.22 20.80
CA ASP A 142 32.54 10.96 21.78
C ASP A 142 32.05 12.40 21.91
N GLU A 143 31.87 13.07 20.78
CA GLU A 143 31.32 14.42 20.72
C GLU A 143 29.86 14.49 21.18
N ILE A 144 29.05 13.46 20.92
CA ILE A 144 27.69 13.37 21.47
C ILE A 144 27.71 13.35 22.99
N TYR A 145 28.62 12.58 23.58
CA TYR A 145 28.74 12.56 25.04
C TYR A 145 29.11 13.93 25.58
N ASP A 146 30.09 14.60 24.98
CA ASP A 146 30.48 15.95 25.39
C ASP A 146 29.33 16.94 25.21
N PHE A 147 28.59 16.86 24.10
CA PHE A 147 27.38 17.64 23.85
C PHE A 147 26.31 17.49 24.95
N CYS A 148 26.18 16.28 25.52
CA CYS A 148 25.25 15.99 26.60
C CYS A 148 25.76 16.49 27.98
N HIS A 149 27.07 16.56 28.20
CA HIS A 149 27.65 16.89 29.52
C HIS A 149 28.04 18.36 29.66
N TYR A 150 28.27 19.05 28.55
CA TYR A 150 28.66 20.45 28.53
C TYR A 150 27.63 21.28 27.76
N ASP A 151 26.84 22.10 28.47
CA ASP A 151 25.86 23.01 27.84
C ASP A 151 26.52 24.07 26.94
N SER A 152 27.82 24.34 27.15
CA SER A 152 28.63 25.23 26.32
C SER A 152 29.20 24.56 25.06
N TYR A 153 28.94 23.27 24.83
CA TYR A 153 29.44 22.57 23.65
C TYR A 153 28.92 23.22 22.36
N LEU A 154 29.83 23.68 21.51
CA LEU A 154 29.51 24.29 20.23
C LEU A 154 29.57 23.24 19.11
N VAL A 155 28.47 23.08 18.39
CA VAL A 155 28.39 22.15 17.26
C VAL A 155 29.02 22.81 16.03
N ASN A 156 30.24 22.38 15.68
CA ASN A 156 31.02 22.89 14.53
C ASN A 156 31.51 21.78 13.59
N SER A 157 30.82 20.64 13.57
CA SER A 157 31.18 19.45 12.80
C SER A 157 31.03 19.60 11.28
N ILE A 158 30.40 20.69 10.82
CA ILE A 158 30.27 21.04 9.39
C ILE A 158 31.10 22.32 9.17
N ASN A 159 32.08 22.25 8.26
CA ASN A 159 32.94 23.39 7.94
C ASN A 159 32.15 24.58 7.34
N ASP A 160 32.61 25.80 7.59
CA ASP A 160 32.00 27.04 7.10
C ASP A 160 32.04 27.18 5.58
N ASP A 161 32.99 26.52 4.92
CA ASP A 161 33.06 26.49 3.45
C ASP A 161 32.09 25.50 2.79
N ASN A 162 31.49 24.58 3.56
CA ASN A 162 30.56 23.59 3.02
C ASN A 162 29.16 24.18 2.86
N ILE A 163 28.59 24.04 1.65
CA ILE A 163 27.18 24.35 1.40
C ILE A 163 26.35 23.18 1.92
N LEU A 164 25.53 23.42 2.94
CA LEU A 164 24.59 22.43 3.44
C LEU A 164 23.35 22.39 2.54
N ASN A 165 22.96 21.21 2.09
CA ASN A 165 21.74 21.04 1.30
C ASN A 165 20.88 19.86 1.80
N PRO A 166 19.62 19.74 1.33
CA PRO A 166 18.73 18.66 1.76
C PRO A 166 19.31 17.25 1.51
N ILE A 167 20.07 17.05 0.43
CA ILE A 167 20.63 15.75 0.08
C ILE A 167 21.76 15.35 1.03
N ASP A 168 22.58 16.28 1.51
CA ASP A 168 23.63 15.99 2.48
C ASP A 168 23.05 15.47 3.79
N VAL A 169 22.04 16.18 4.32
CA VAL A 169 21.33 15.79 5.55
C VAL A 169 20.59 14.48 5.36
N LEU A 170 19.93 14.28 4.21
CA LEU A 170 19.28 13.01 3.87
C LEU A 170 20.29 11.86 3.88
N ASN A 171 21.39 11.98 3.16
CA ASN A 171 22.40 10.93 3.03
C ASN A 171 23.02 10.60 4.38
N ARG A 172 23.33 11.63 5.19
CA ARG A 172 23.84 11.42 6.55
C ARG A 172 22.83 10.68 7.42
N SER A 173 21.56 11.01 7.29
CA SER A 173 20.48 10.38 8.06
C SER A 173 20.23 8.94 7.66
N LEU A 174 20.30 8.64 6.36
CA LEU A 174 20.24 7.27 5.85
C LEU A 174 21.41 6.45 6.37
N PHE A 175 22.64 7.00 6.31
CA PHE A 175 23.82 6.35 6.88
C PHE A 175 23.63 6.02 8.38
N LEU A 176 23.22 7.01 9.19
CA LEU A 176 22.98 6.80 10.62
C LEU A 176 21.84 5.81 10.90
N ASN A 177 20.82 5.78 10.03
CA ASN A 177 19.71 4.84 10.14
C ASN A 177 20.09 3.42 9.72
N ASP A 178 21.12 3.24 8.90
CA ASP A 178 21.61 1.92 8.47
C ASP A 178 22.68 1.36 9.40
N LEU A 179 23.22 2.17 10.33
CA LEU A 179 24.11 1.68 11.38
C LEU A 179 23.43 0.60 12.23
N LYS A 180 24.19 -0.46 12.52
CA LYS A 180 23.74 -1.55 13.39
C LYS A 180 23.48 -1.04 14.82
N SER A 181 22.50 -1.65 15.47
CA SER A 181 22.27 -1.39 16.89
C SER A 181 23.51 -1.79 17.72
N VAL A 182 23.83 -0.98 18.72
CA VAL A 182 25.01 -1.14 19.58
C VAL A 182 24.59 -1.50 21.01
N LYS A 183 25.50 -2.13 21.75
CA LYS A 183 25.30 -2.42 23.18
C LYS A 183 25.40 -1.14 24.01
N GLN A 184 24.78 -1.15 25.18
CA GLN A 184 24.86 -0.05 26.14
C GLN A 184 26.13 -0.15 26.98
N ASP A 185 27.18 0.54 26.56
CA ASP A 185 28.29 0.86 27.45
C ASP A 185 27.92 2.03 28.39
N GLU A 186 28.81 2.35 29.33
CA GLU A 186 28.57 3.44 30.30
C GLU A 186 28.36 4.80 29.62
N LYS A 187 28.99 5.02 28.46
CA LYS A 187 28.87 6.26 27.69
C LYS A 187 27.47 6.41 27.10
N ILE A 188 26.97 5.37 26.44
CA ILE A 188 25.63 5.31 25.85
C ILE A 188 24.55 5.38 26.95
N LYS A 189 24.75 4.72 28.09
CA LYS A 189 23.82 4.83 29.23
C LYS A 189 23.71 6.27 29.73
N SER A 190 24.83 6.98 29.86
CA SER A 190 24.83 8.39 30.27
C SER A 190 24.07 9.27 29.26
N ILE A 191 24.35 9.10 27.96
CA ILE A 191 23.64 9.82 26.88
C ILE A 191 22.14 9.55 26.94
N ILE A 192 21.71 8.30 27.13
CA ILE A 192 20.29 7.95 27.24
C ILE A 192 19.65 8.56 28.48
N SER A 193 20.35 8.56 29.62
CA SER A 193 19.88 9.20 30.85
C SER A 193 19.63 10.69 30.63
N PHE A 194 20.59 11.38 29.99
CA PHE A 194 20.43 12.77 29.58
C PHE A 194 19.22 12.96 28.65
N ILE A 195 19.08 12.17 27.59
CA ILE A 195 17.94 12.29 26.67
C ILE A 195 16.60 12.08 27.41
N LYS A 196 16.54 11.12 28.34
CA LYS A 196 15.32 10.82 29.12
C LYS A 196 14.94 11.93 30.10
N SER A 197 15.88 12.77 30.53
CA SER A 197 15.54 13.94 31.35
C SER A 197 14.72 14.98 30.57
N TYR A 198 14.88 15.02 29.24
CA TYR A 198 14.07 15.86 28.33
C TYR A 198 12.82 15.14 27.81
N PHE A 199 12.92 13.82 27.56
CA PHE A 199 11.88 13.03 26.90
C PHE A 199 11.63 11.70 27.64
N SER A 200 11.02 11.79 28.83
CA SER A 200 10.76 10.65 29.72
C SER A 200 9.92 9.54 29.08
N ASP A 201 8.97 9.91 28.23
CA ASP A 201 7.95 9.00 27.69
C ASP A 201 8.46 8.18 26.49
N GLU A 202 9.64 8.52 25.95
CA GLU A 202 10.16 7.94 24.72
C GLU A 202 11.06 6.72 24.99
N GLN A 203 10.91 5.67 24.17
CA GLN A 203 11.71 4.44 24.29
C GLN A 203 12.89 4.42 23.31
N TYR A 204 14.09 4.59 23.85
CA TYR A 204 15.35 4.60 23.10
C TYR A 204 16.01 3.23 22.99
N ILE A 205 15.79 2.34 23.96
CA ILE A 205 16.32 0.98 24.00
C ILE A 205 15.38 0.02 23.25
N GLU A 206 15.93 -0.90 22.48
CA GLU A 206 15.21 -1.95 21.76
C GLU A 206 14.92 -3.16 22.65
N LYS A 207 14.01 -4.04 22.24
CA LYS A 207 13.60 -5.21 23.05
C LYS A 207 14.74 -6.19 23.37
N ASN A 208 15.82 -6.15 22.58
CA ASN A 208 17.02 -6.96 22.75
C ASN A 208 18.12 -6.23 23.54
N ASP A 209 17.78 -5.16 24.26
CA ASP A 209 18.70 -4.34 25.05
C ASP A 209 19.78 -3.60 24.23
N LEU A 210 19.57 -3.48 22.92
CA LEU A 210 20.42 -2.71 22.03
C LEU A 210 19.86 -1.31 21.76
N VAL A 211 20.71 -0.41 21.28
CA VAL A 211 20.35 0.96 20.95
C VAL A 211 20.70 1.22 19.50
N LYS A 212 19.72 1.67 18.72
CA LYS A 212 19.97 2.08 17.33
C LYS A 212 20.50 3.53 17.32
N PRO A 213 21.68 3.81 16.74
CA PRO A 213 22.31 5.13 16.81
C PRO A 213 21.41 6.29 16.41
N ILE A 214 20.67 6.18 15.31
CA ILE A 214 19.75 7.23 14.82
C ILE A 214 18.77 7.73 15.88
N ARG A 215 18.38 6.90 16.87
CA ARG A 215 17.47 7.32 17.94
C ARG A 215 18.11 8.40 18.84
N LEU A 216 19.41 8.28 19.10
CA LEU A 216 20.16 9.25 19.90
C LEU A 216 20.27 10.57 19.14
N TYR A 217 20.79 10.53 17.91
CA TYR A 217 20.92 11.72 17.06
C TYR A 217 19.59 12.45 16.86
N SER A 218 18.50 11.71 16.64
CA SER A 218 17.19 12.32 16.44
C SER A 218 16.70 13.05 17.70
N ALA A 219 16.90 12.49 18.89
CA ALA A 219 16.56 13.18 20.13
C ALA A 219 17.45 14.42 20.37
N LEU A 220 18.75 14.30 20.10
CA LEU A 220 19.70 15.40 20.27
C LEU A 220 19.43 16.56 19.31
N LEU A 221 18.92 16.29 18.10
CA LEU A 221 18.41 17.35 17.22
C LEU A 221 17.28 18.15 17.86
N TYR A 222 16.33 17.50 18.55
CA TYR A 222 15.27 18.21 19.27
C TYR A 222 15.79 19.01 20.48
N ILE A 223 16.82 18.51 21.17
CA ILE A 223 17.47 19.23 22.26
C ILE A 223 18.21 20.46 21.70
N GLN A 224 18.95 20.28 20.59
CA GLN A 224 19.66 21.36 19.93
C GLN A 224 18.71 22.42 19.36
N LEU A 225 17.55 22.02 18.82
CA LEU A 225 16.51 22.96 18.42
C LEU A 225 16.13 23.89 19.58
N ASN A 226 15.96 23.35 20.79
CA ASN A 226 15.60 24.15 21.96
C ASN A 226 16.75 25.05 22.43
N ARG A 227 17.99 24.55 22.45
CA ARG A 227 19.18 25.35 22.77
C ARG A 227 19.34 26.54 21.81
N LEU A 228 19.12 26.31 20.51
CA LEU A 228 19.28 27.35 19.48
C LEU A 228 18.16 28.40 19.48
N LYS A 229 16.96 28.08 19.97
CA LYS A 229 15.87 29.05 20.11
C LYS A 229 16.20 30.22 21.05
N GLU A 230 17.15 30.04 21.95
CA GLU A 230 17.61 31.12 22.83
C GLU A 230 18.40 32.20 22.08
N LYS A 231 18.95 31.86 20.91
CA LYS A 231 19.85 32.72 20.13
C LYS A 231 19.30 33.11 18.76
N TYR A 232 18.52 32.22 18.14
CA TYR A 232 18.08 32.33 16.76
C TYR A 232 16.57 32.14 16.61
N GLU A 233 16.03 32.68 15.51
CA GLU A 233 14.67 32.40 15.05
C GLU A 233 14.64 31.02 14.36
N MET A 234 14.06 30.02 15.04
CA MET A 234 14.09 28.62 14.59
C MET A 234 12.82 28.16 13.86
N SER A 235 11.87 29.05 13.55
CA SER A 235 10.61 28.64 12.89
C SER A 235 10.84 27.99 11.53
N GLY A 236 11.88 28.41 10.80
CA GLY A 236 12.28 27.83 9.52
C GLY A 236 12.82 26.40 9.59
N ALA A 237 13.08 25.86 10.78
CA ALA A 237 13.62 24.51 10.99
C ALA A 237 12.56 23.45 11.34
N VAL A 238 11.30 23.86 11.53
CA VAL A 238 10.24 22.99 12.06
C VAL A 238 8.93 23.10 11.28
N ASN A 239 8.17 22.01 11.29
CA ASN A 239 6.75 21.99 10.98
C ASN A 239 5.93 22.14 12.26
N LYS A 240 4.81 22.88 12.17
CA LYS A 240 3.83 23.03 13.25
C LYS A 240 2.58 22.22 12.96
N ARG A 241 2.11 21.43 13.93
CA ARG A 241 0.85 20.67 13.83
C ARG A 241 0.00 20.87 15.08
N GLY A 242 -1.28 21.13 14.89
CA GLY A 242 -2.22 21.48 15.96
C GLY A 242 -2.82 22.87 15.74
N LYS A 243 -3.59 23.36 16.71
CA LYS A 243 -4.15 24.72 16.70
C LYS A 243 -4.02 25.33 18.10
N GLY A 244 -3.69 26.63 18.16
CA GLY A 244 -3.56 27.38 19.41
C GLY A 244 -2.49 26.80 20.34
N GLU A 245 -2.80 26.72 21.63
CA GLU A 245 -1.90 26.24 22.69
C GLU A 245 -1.47 24.76 22.52
N ASN A 246 -2.18 23.99 21.69
CA ASN A 246 -1.85 22.58 21.39
C ASN A 246 -0.92 22.42 20.18
N THR A 247 -0.30 23.50 19.70
CA THR A 247 0.62 23.46 18.55
C THR A 247 1.91 22.76 18.96
N LYS A 248 2.21 21.64 18.29
CA LYS A 248 3.46 20.89 18.48
C LYS A 248 4.38 21.14 17.29
N GLU A 249 5.67 21.29 17.60
CA GLU A 249 6.73 21.46 16.62
C GLU A 249 7.43 20.13 16.33
N PHE A 250 7.72 19.90 15.06
CA PHE A 250 8.37 18.69 14.57
C PHE A 250 9.47 19.06 13.59
N ILE A 251 10.65 18.47 13.78
CA ILE A 251 11.76 18.65 12.84
C ILE A 251 11.42 17.86 11.56
N PHE A 252 11.65 18.47 10.40
CA PHE A 252 11.35 17.87 9.10
C PHE A 252 11.96 16.47 8.96
N GLY A 253 11.12 15.44 8.82
CA GLY A 253 11.58 14.06 8.65
C GLY A 253 12.07 13.34 9.91
N TYR A 254 11.99 13.93 11.11
CA TYR A 254 12.38 13.26 12.36
C TYR A 254 11.25 13.20 13.37
N SER A 255 11.25 12.14 14.15
CA SER A 255 10.63 12.06 15.46
C SER A 255 11.72 12.12 16.52
N LYS A 256 11.37 12.31 17.79
CA LYS A 256 12.33 12.20 18.90
C LYS A 256 13.02 10.83 18.96
N ARG A 257 12.42 9.81 18.36
CA ARG A 257 12.91 8.41 18.37
C ARG A 257 13.55 7.96 17.07
N GLY A 258 13.68 8.80 16.05
CA GLY A 258 14.30 8.36 14.81
C GLY A 258 13.96 9.19 13.58
N PHE A 259 14.58 8.81 12.48
CA PHE A 259 14.33 9.33 11.14
C PHE A 259 13.13 8.64 10.49
N ASN A 260 12.18 9.41 9.97
CA ASN A 260 10.92 8.90 9.40
C ASN A 260 11.08 8.36 7.97
N GLY A 261 12.26 8.53 7.37
CA GLY A 261 12.59 8.02 6.05
C GLY A 261 12.66 9.10 4.98
N LYS A 262 13.17 8.71 3.81
CA LYS A 262 13.50 9.60 2.71
C LYS A 262 12.31 10.43 2.25
N ARG A 263 11.14 9.81 2.03
CA ARG A 263 9.92 10.51 1.63
C ARG A 263 9.51 11.60 2.64
N ASP A 264 9.43 11.24 3.92
CA ASP A 264 8.91 12.14 4.96
C ASP A 264 9.84 13.33 5.25
N PHE A 265 11.13 13.17 4.96
CA PHE A 265 12.10 14.26 4.95
C PHE A 265 12.00 15.09 3.66
N MET A 266 12.16 14.45 2.49
CA MET A 266 12.30 15.16 1.21
C MET A 266 11.05 15.90 0.78
N LYS A 267 9.85 15.47 1.16
CA LYS A 267 8.60 16.16 0.79
C LYS A 267 8.53 17.62 1.24
N ASN A 268 9.35 18.02 2.21
CA ASN A 268 9.41 19.39 2.69
C ASN A 268 10.41 20.26 1.88
N PHE A 269 11.23 19.64 1.04
CA PHE A 269 12.35 20.29 0.35
C PHE A 269 12.35 19.96 -1.15
N ILE A 270 11.17 19.73 -1.71
CA ILE A 270 10.96 19.48 -3.13
C ILE A 270 9.81 20.34 -3.64
N THR A 271 9.82 20.65 -4.94
CA THR A 271 8.73 21.41 -5.57
C THR A 271 7.52 20.54 -5.94
N GLY A 272 7.68 19.22 -5.95
CA GLY A 272 6.62 18.26 -6.27
C GLY A 272 5.98 17.66 -5.02
N GLU A 273 5.07 16.72 -5.23
CA GLU A 273 4.47 15.96 -4.14
C GLU A 273 5.21 14.64 -3.87
N GLU A 274 4.78 13.94 -2.81
CA GLU A 274 5.20 12.57 -2.56
C GLU A 274 4.91 11.68 -3.78
N LYS A 275 5.87 10.82 -4.17
CA LYS A 275 5.71 9.99 -5.37
C LYS A 275 4.61 8.94 -5.14
N ILE A 276 3.53 9.01 -5.92
CA ILE A 276 2.44 8.02 -5.87
C ILE A 276 2.92 6.67 -6.45
N ILE A 277 2.55 5.57 -5.78
CA ILE A 277 2.68 4.20 -6.28
C ILE A 277 1.48 3.89 -7.16
N TYR A 278 1.68 3.99 -8.48
CA TYR A 278 0.61 3.77 -9.46
C TYR A 278 0.11 2.33 -9.55
N GLY A 279 0.88 1.36 -9.05
CA GLY A 279 0.59 -0.06 -9.21
C GLY A 279 1.81 -0.93 -8.96
N ASN A 280 1.63 -2.22 -9.20
CA ASN A 280 2.68 -3.23 -9.05
C ASN A 280 2.37 -4.45 -9.92
N PRO A 281 3.39 -5.28 -10.25
CA PRO A 281 3.13 -6.61 -10.79
C PRO A 281 2.32 -7.44 -9.79
N TYR A 282 1.34 -8.19 -10.29
CA TYR A 282 0.58 -9.16 -9.50
C TYR A 282 1.39 -10.45 -9.37
N ILE A 283 2.20 -10.52 -8.32
CA ILE A 283 3.05 -11.66 -8.00
C ILE A 283 3.19 -11.79 -6.49
N ARG A 284 2.97 -13.00 -5.96
CA ARG A 284 3.28 -13.37 -4.58
C ARG A 284 4.45 -14.35 -4.60
N LYS A 285 5.52 -14.02 -3.88
CA LYS A 285 6.69 -14.88 -3.75
C LYS A 285 6.67 -15.54 -2.38
N GLU A 286 6.85 -16.85 -2.35
CA GLU A 286 6.81 -17.66 -1.13
C GLU A 286 8.03 -18.57 -1.08
N SER A 287 8.66 -18.69 0.09
CA SER A 287 9.77 -19.63 0.30
C SER A 287 9.23 -20.85 1.05
N VAL A 288 9.18 -22.00 0.39
CA VAL A 288 8.69 -23.27 0.94
C VAL A 288 9.88 -24.18 1.23
N LYS A 289 9.92 -24.77 2.43
CA LYS A 289 11.01 -25.68 2.83
C LYS A 289 10.99 -26.92 1.93
N GLY A 290 12.13 -27.20 1.27
CA GLY A 290 12.27 -28.34 0.34
C GLY A 290 11.96 -28.01 -1.12
N GLU A 291 11.13 -27.01 -1.39
CA GLU A 291 10.74 -26.61 -2.76
C GLU A 291 11.41 -25.31 -3.23
N GLY A 292 11.94 -24.52 -2.31
CA GLY A 292 12.60 -23.25 -2.63
C GLY A 292 11.61 -22.11 -2.82
N LYS A 293 11.90 -21.20 -3.76
CA LYS A 293 11.07 -20.01 -4.00
C LYS A 293 10.01 -20.30 -5.05
N ILE A 294 8.74 -20.15 -4.67
CA ILE A 294 7.57 -20.33 -5.51
C ILE A 294 6.97 -18.95 -5.83
N ASN A 295 6.60 -18.75 -7.09
CA ASN A 295 5.91 -17.55 -7.55
C ASN A 295 4.46 -17.89 -7.88
N HIS A 296 3.54 -17.23 -7.18
CA HIS A 296 2.12 -17.26 -7.50
C HIS A 296 1.77 -16.02 -8.33
N THR A 297 1.23 -16.21 -9.53
CA THR A 297 0.92 -15.13 -10.47
C THR A 297 -0.57 -15.12 -10.86
N LEU A 298 -0.98 -14.21 -11.74
CA LEU A 298 -2.34 -14.19 -12.25
C LEU A 298 -2.60 -15.46 -13.05
N THR A 299 -3.75 -16.09 -12.84
CA THR A 299 -4.24 -17.18 -13.68
C THR A 299 -5.23 -16.64 -14.70
N LYS A 300 -5.03 -16.98 -15.97
CA LYS A 300 -5.89 -16.62 -17.10
C LYS A 300 -6.39 -17.91 -17.75
N ALA A 301 -7.69 -18.00 -18.00
CA ALA A 301 -8.30 -19.18 -18.61
C ALA A 301 -9.06 -18.83 -19.89
N SER A 302 -9.00 -19.74 -20.88
CA SER A 302 -9.83 -19.74 -22.08
C SER A 302 -10.44 -21.13 -22.26
N GLY A 303 -11.69 -21.22 -22.71
CA GLY A 303 -12.37 -22.49 -22.88
C GLY A 303 -13.88 -22.31 -23.00
N GLN A 304 -14.62 -23.30 -22.50
CA GLN A 304 -16.05 -23.39 -22.64
C GLN A 304 -16.72 -23.57 -21.28
N LEU A 305 -17.85 -22.90 -21.09
CA LEU A 305 -18.74 -23.06 -19.95
C LEU A 305 -20.08 -23.59 -20.47
N GLU A 306 -20.48 -24.78 -20.03
CA GLU A 306 -21.79 -25.35 -20.31
C GLU A 306 -22.71 -25.15 -19.11
N ILE A 307 -23.84 -24.48 -19.30
CA ILE A 307 -24.86 -24.27 -18.27
C ILE A 307 -26.05 -25.16 -18.58
N HIS A 308 -26.46 -25.97 -17.61
CA HIS A 308 -27.50 -26.98 -17.72
C HIS A 308 -28.69 -26.54 -16.88
N LEU A 309 -29.85 -26.42 -17.52
CA LEU A 309 -31.12 -26.08 -16.88
C LEU A 309 -32.09 -27.24 -17.10
N ASP A 310 -32.51 -27.89 -16.01
CA ASP A 310 -33.53 -28.93 -16.05
C ASP A 310 -34.93 -28.29 -16.05
N ILE A 311 -35.35 -27.88 -17.25
CA ILE A 311 -36.63 -27.22 -17.51
C ILE A 311 -37.29 -27.85 -18.72
N ASP A 312 -38.63 -27.79 -18.76
CA ASP A 312 -39.39 -28.31 -19.89
C ASP A 312 -39.13 -27.51 -21.18
N THR A 313 -39.57 -28.07 -22.30
CA THR A 313 -39.31 -27.50 -23.63
C THR A 313 -39.99 -26.15 -23.84
N GLU A 314 -41.15 -25.89 -23.24
CA GLU A 314 -41.84 -24.61 -23.36
C GLU A 314 -41.17 -23.53 -22.50
N GLN A 315 -40.79 -23.85 -21.27
CA GLN A 315 -39.96 -22.97 -20.45
C GLN A 315 -38.64 -22.62 -21.13
N ALA A 316 -37.98 -23.61 -21.75
CA ALA A 316 -36.74 -23.40 -22.50
C ALA A 316 -36.93 -22.44 -23.69
N LYS A 317 -38.05 -22.54 -24.43
CA LYS A 317 -38.38 -21.60 -25.51
C LYS A 317 -38.61 -20.19 -24.99
N ILE A 318 -39.32 -20.04 -23.87
CA ILE A 318 -39.56 -18.73 -23.23
C ILE A 318 -38.22 -18.10 -22.85
N LEU A 319 -37.34 -18.84 -22.19
CA LEU A 319 -36.03 -18.34 -21.79
C LEU A 319 -35.18 -17.96 -23.01
N LYS A 320 -35.16 -18.78 -24.06
CA LYS A 320 -34.47 -18.45 -25.31
C LYS A 320 -35.01 -17.15 -25.92
N GLN A 321 -36.34 -16.99 -25.99
CA GLN A 321 -36.95 -15.77 -26.51
C GLN A 321 -36.58 -14.54 -25.68
N MET A 322 -36.50 -14.66 -24.35
CA MET A 322 -36.03 -13.58 -23.48
C MET A 322 -34.59 -13.18 -23.79
N ILE A 323 -33.69 -14.15 -24.02
CA ILE A 323 -32.30 -13.91 -24.39
C ILE A 323 -32.22 -13.21 -25.76
N ASP A 324 -32.96 -13.73 -26.76
CA ASP A 324 -33.00 -13.16 -28.11
C ASP A 324 -33.53 -11.72 -28.08
N ASN A 325 -34.57 -11.45 -27.28
CA ASN A 325 -35.13 -10.12 -27.10
C ASN A 325 -34.19 -9.14 -26.38
N ALA A 326 -33.40 -9.64 -25.41
CA ALA A 326 -32.43 -8.83 -24.69
C ALA A 326 -31.21 -8.45 -25.55
N GLY A 327 -30.90 -9.24 -26.60
CA GLY A 327 -29.90 -8.90 -27.60
C GLY A 327 -28.46 -8.81 -27.07
N VAL A 328 -28.13 -9.61 -26.06
CA VAL A 328 -26.81 -9.58 -25.40
C VAL A 328 -25.82 -10.43 -26.18
N SER A 329 -24.88 -9.79 -26.88
CA SER A 329 -23.97 -10.46 -27.81
C SER A 329 -22.63 -10.89 -27.20
N SER A 330 -21.96 -10.00 -26.47
CA SER A 330 -20.65 -10.27 -25.86
C SER A 330 -20.55 -9.70 -24.45
N PHE A 331 -19.87 -10.41 -23.56
CA PHE A 331 -19.67 -10.03 -22.16
C PHE A 331 -18.34 -10.59 -21.63
N TYR A 332 -17.99 -10.31 -20.37
CA TYR A 332 -16.86 -10.95 -19.72
C TYR A 332 -17.35 -12.10 -18.83
N LEU A 333 -16.58 -13.20 -18.75
CA LEU A 333 -16.84 -14.25 -17.77
C LEU A 333 -16.01 -14.00 -16.50
N GLY A 334 -16.67 -13.65 -15.40
CA GLY A 334 -16.02 -13.33 -14.12
C GLY A 334 -15.34 -11.95 -14.13
N LYS A 335 -14.09 -11.87 -14.62
CA LYS A 335 -13.32 -10.62 -14.69
C LYS A 335 -12.49 -10.55 -15.96
N LYS A 336 -12.65 -9.46 -16.73
CA LYS A 336 -11.96 -9.21 -18.01
C LYS A 336 -12.09 -10.42 -18.98
N GLY A 337 -11.45 -10.33 -20.14
CA GLY A 337 -11.63 -11.32 -21.20
C GLY A 337 -12.90 -11.10 -22.02
N LEU A 338 -13.13 -12.00 -22.95
CA LEU A 338 -14.26 -12.01 -23.86
C LEU A 338 -15.03 -13.32 -23.69
N ALA A 339 -16.34 -13.26 -23.67
CA ALA A 339 -17.24 -14.41 -23.64
C ALA A 339 -18.47 -14.11 -24.50
N TYR A 340 -19.00 -15.15 -25.12
CA TYR A 340 -20.20 -15.09 -25.94
C TYR A 340 -20.96 -16.42 -25.89
N VAL A 341 -22.26 -16.37 -26.14
CA VAL A 341 -23.07 -17.58 -26.29
C VAL A 341 -22.81 -18.16 -27.67
N ASP A 342 -22.33 -19.39 -27.71
CA ASP A 342 -22.03 -20.11 -28.95
C ASP A 342 -23.26 -20.88 -29.44
N ASP A 343 -23.94 -21.57 -28.52
CA ASP A 343 -25.09 -22.42 -28.85
C ASP A 343 -26.09 -22.50 -27.69
N ILE A 344 -27.37 -22.64 -28.03
CA ILE A 344 -28.48 -22.83 -27.10
C ILE A 344 -29.31 -24.04 -27.56
N ARG A 345 -29.27 -25.12 -26.77
CA ARG A 345 -30.02 -26.34 -27.03
C ARG A 345 -31.22 -26.45 -26.11
N LEU A 346 -32.41 -26.61 -26.68
CA LEU A 346 -33.64 -26.76 -25.90
C LEU A 346 -33.76 -28.15 -25.25
N ARG A 347 -33.06 -29.15 -25.78
CA ARG A 347 -32.91 -30.51 -25.21
C ARG A 347 -31.46 -30.95 -25.29
#